data_AF-A0A5J5I9Z5-F1
#
_entry.id   AF-A0A5J5I9Z5-F1
#
_cell.length_a   1.000
_cell.length_b   1.000
_cell.length_c   1.000
_cell.angle_alpha   90.00
_cell.angle_beta   90.00
_cell.angle_gamma   90.00
#
_symmetry.space_group_name_H-M   'P 1'
#
loop_
_entity.id
_entity.type
_entity.pdbx_description
1 polymer ?
#
loop_
_entity_poly.entity_id
_entity_poly.type
_entity_poly.pdbx_seq_one_letter_code
_entity_poly.pdbx_strand_id
1 'polypeptide(L)'
;MQSLITAIVLAAIVFAVVIDARALVADLIAFHRCLSPNLPASIRRLLWQQYAWIGFPIGKALALLLWLALAFLLTCQMARLVMAA
;
A
#
# COMPACT_ATOMS: atom_id res chain seq x y z
N MET A 1 19.07 -15.38 18.09
CA MET A 1 19.30 -13.94 17.81
C MET A 1 18.81 -13.53 16.42
N GLN A 2 19.14 -14.26 15.35
CA GLN A 2 18.64 -13.95 14.00
C GLN A 2 17.11 -13.91 13.91
N SER A 3 16.39 -14.86 14.49
CA SER A 3 14.91 -14.92 14.47
C SER A 3 14.23 -13.67 15.04
N LEU A 4 14.74 -13.15 16.17
CA LEU A 4 14.27 -11.91 16.80
C LEU A 4 14.46 -10.68 15.90
N ILE A 5 15.63 -10.55 15.26
CA ILE A 5 15.94 -9.42 14.37
C ILE A 5 14.98 -9.42 13.18
N THR A 6 14.80 -10.56 12.52
CA THR A 6 13.90 -10.71 11.38
C THR A 6 12.43 -10.48 11.75
N ALA A 7 11.99 -10.83 12.97
CA ALA A 7 10.64 -10.52 13.44
C ALA A 7 10.44 -9.01 13.65
N ILE A 8 11.43 -8.30 14.19
CA ILE A 8 11.41 -6.84 14.35
C ILE A 8 11.37 -6.15 12.98
N VAL A 9 12.17 -6.61 12.03
CA VAL A 9 12.18 -6.08 10.65
C VAL A 9 10.84 -6.31 9.97
N LEU A 10 10.24 -7.50 10.12
CA LEU A 10 8.91 -7.79 9.57
C LEU A 10 7.85 -6.86 10.17
N ALA A 11 7.87 -6.63 11.49
CA ALA A 11 6.94 -5.71 12.15
C ALA A 11 7.10 -4.26 11.63
N ALA A 12 8.34 -3.79 11.43
CA ALA A 12 8.61 -2.48 10.87
C ALA A 12 8.10 -2.33 9.43
N ILE A 13 8.26 -3.37 8.59
CA ILE A 13 7.75 -3.39 7.22
C ILE A 13 6.23 -3.36 7.21
N VAL A 14 5.57 -4.17 8.05
CA VAL A 14 4.09 -4.16 8.16
C VAL A 14 3.61 -2.78 8.58
N PHE A 15 4.29 -2.12 9.52
CA PHE A 15 3.96 -0.76 9.93
C PHE A 15 4.09 0.25 8.78
N ALA A 16 5.17 0.17 7.99
CA ALA A 16 5.36 0.99 6.79
C ALA A 16 4.26 0.77 5.75
N VAL A 17 3.89 -0.49 5.47
CA VAL A 17 2.77 -0.84 4.57
C VAL A 17 1.46 -0.21 5.05
N VAL A 18 1.18 -0.26 6.34
CA VAL A 18 -0.04 0.33 6.92
C VAL A 18 -0.06 1.85 6.76
N ILE A 19 1.08 2.52 6.95
CA ILE A 19 1.19 3.97 6.74
C ILE A 19 0.95 4.32 5.28
N ASP A 20 1.62 3.64 4.34
CA ASP A 20 1.47 3.90 2.91
C ASP A 20 0.04 3.62 2.42
N ALA A 21 -0.59 2.55 2.91
CA ALA A 21 -1.98 2.23 2.63
C ALA A 21 -2.94 3.32 3.14
N ARG A 22 -2.73 3.80 4.38
CA ARG A 22 -3.53 4.89 4.95
C ARG A 22 -3.35 6.18 4.17
N ALA A 23 -2.13 6.50 3.73
CA ALA A 23 -1.86 7.67 2.92
C ALA A 23 -2.53 7.58 1.55
N LEU A 24 -2.55 6.40 0.93
CA LEU A 24 -3.26 6.14 -0.33
C LEU A 24 -4.78 6.33 -0.18
N VAL A 25 -5.35 5.76 0.89
CA VAL A 25 -6.78 5.88 1.20
C VAL A 25 -7.17 7.33 1.51
N ALA A 26 -6.31 8.06 2.24
CA ALA A 26 -6.54 9.47 2.54
C ALA A 26 -6.58 10.33 1.27
N ASP A 27 -5.65 10.11 0.33
CA ASP A 27 -5.65 10.79 -0.97
C ASP A 27 -6.92 10.48 -1.77
N LEU A 28 -7.36 9.22 -1.76
CA LEU A 28 -8.58 8.80 -2.44
C LEU A 28 -9.84 9.45 -1.84
N ILE A 29 -9.92 9.53 -0.51
CA ILE A 29 -11.01 10.21 0.19
C ILE A 29 -10.97 11.72 -0.07
N ALA A 30 -9.78 12.33 -0.09
CA ALA A 30 -9.63 13.75 -0.40
C ALA A 30 -10.11 14.05 -1.83
N PHE A 31 -9.71 13.23 -2.80
CA PHE A 31 -10.20 13.34 -4.18
C PHE A 31 -11.73 13.17 -4.26
N HIS A 32 -12.29 12.20 -3.53
CA HIS A 32 -13.72 11.99 -3.47
C HIS A 32 -14.48 13.17 -2.82
N ARG A 33 -13.92 13.81 -1.80
CA ARG A 33 -14.49 15.03 -1.19
C ARG A 33 -14.39 16.25 -2.11
N CYS A 34 -13.35 16.35 -2.92
CA CYS A 34 -13.20 17.41 -3.92
C CYS A 34 -14.21 17.26 -5.07
N LEU A 35 -14.69 16.05 -5.35
CA LEU A 35 -15.76 15.81 -6.31
C LEU A 35 -17.10 16.29 -5.74
N SER A 36 -17.67 17.35 -6.33
CA SER A 36 -18.99 17.85 -5.94
C SER A 36 -20.07 16.76 -6.08
N PRO A 37 -20.96 16.58 -5.08
CA PRO A 37 -21.98 15.53 -5.09
C PRO A 37 -23.01 15.69 -6.22
N ASN A 38 -23.14 16.88 -6.80
CA ASN A 38 -24.06 17.19 -7.89
C ASN A 38 -23.49 16.91 -9.30
N LEU A 39 -22.28 16.35 -9.40
CA LEU A 39 -21.69 16.02 -10.70
C LEU A 39 -22.45 14.86 -11.40
N PRO A 40 -22.73 14.98 -12.70
CA PRO A 40 -23.27 13.87 -13.49
C PRO A 40 -22.37 12.64 -13.40
N ALA A 41 -22.97 11.44 -13.33
CA ALA A 41 -22.24 10.19 -13.17
C ALA A 41 -21.21 9.94 -14.30
N SER A 42 -21.47 10.44 -15.51
CA SER A 42 -20.56 10.38 -16.66
C SER A 42 -19.28 11.19 -16.42
N ILE A 43 -19.41 12.43 -15.95
CA ILE A 43 -18.28 13.32 -15.68
C ILE A 43 -17.47 12.80 -14.49
N ARG A 44 -18.15 12.29 -13.45
CA ARG A 44 -17.48 11.66 -12.31
C ARG A 44 -16.64 10.46 -12.73
N ARG A 45 -17.14 9.61 -13.64
CA ARG A 45 -16.36 8.50 -14.22
C ARG A 45 -15.13 8.99 -14.99
N LEU A 46 -15.29 10.05 -15.78
CA LEU A 46 -14.22 10.59 -16.61
C LEU A 46 -13.10 11.22 -15.75
N LEU A 47 -13.46 11.95 -14.69
CA LEU A 47 -12.53 12.46 -13.68
C LEU A 47 -11.82 11.34 -12.91
N TRP A 48 -12.54 10.27 -12.58
CA TRP A 48 -11.94 9.09 -11.95
C TRP A 48 -10.93 8.38 -12.88
N GLN A 49 -11.25 8.27 -14.17
CA GLN A 49 -10.35 7.71 -15.16
C GLN A 49 -9.11 8.59 -15.35
N GLN A 50 -9.28 9.92 -15.40
CA GLN A 50 -8.15 10.85 -15.44
C GLN A 50 -7.30 10.80 -14.17
N TYR A 51 -7.93 10.70 -13.00
CA TYR A 51 -7.21 10.52 -11.74
C TYR A 51 -6.42 9.20 -11.75
N ALA A 52 -7.01 8.09 -12.23
CA ALA A 52 -6.31 6.82 -12.36
C ALA A 52 -5.13 6.87 -13.36
N TRP A 53 -5.24 7.66 -14.43
CA TRP A 53 -4.21 7.78 -15.48
C TRP A 53 -3.10 8.78 -15.17
N ILE A 54 -3.44 9.92 -14.55
CA ILE A 54 -2.54 11.07 -14.39
C ILE A 54 -2.18 11.30 -12.91
N GLY A 55 -3.15 11.11 -12.02
CA GLY A 55 -3.07 11.50 -10.61
C GLY A 55 -2.86 10.37 -9.62
N PHE A 56 -2.91 9.11 -10.06
CA PHE A 56 -2.72 7.98 -9.17
C PHE A 56 -1.27 8.03 -8.66
N PRO A 57 -1.05 7.98 -7.34
CA PRO A 57 0.29 8.07 -6.78
C PRO A 57 1.03 6.75 -7.05
N ILE A 58 1.51 6.60 -8.29
CA ILE A 58 2.26 5.44 -8.80
C ILE A 58 3.45 5.14 -7.87
N GLY A 59 4.09 6.19 -7.34
CA GLY A 59 5.16 6.06 -6.35
C GLY A 59 4.72 5.38 -5.05
N LYS A 60 3.54 5.71 -4.51
CA LYS A 60 2.99 5.05 -3.31
C LYS A 60 2.60 3.61 -3.60
N ALA A 61 2.02 3.34 -4.77
CA ALA A 61 1.67 1.98 -5.18
C ALA A 61 2.91 1.09 -5.39
N LEU A 62 3.98 1.63 -5.99
CA LEU A 62 5.28 0.96 -6.13
C LEU A 62 5.93 0.71 -4.78
N ALA A 63 5.94 1.69 -3.89
CA ALA A 63 6.45 1.53 -2.53
C ALA A 63 5.69 0.41 -1.80
N LEU A 64 4.36 0.39 -1.91
CA LEU A 64 3.51 -0.62 -1.29
C LEU A 64 3.78 -2.02 -1.85
N LEU A 65 3.95 -2.16 -3.17
CA LEU A 65 4.34 -3.42 -3.82
C LEU A 65 5.74 -3.89 -3.37
N LEU A 66 6.70 -2.96 -3.27
CA LEU A 66 8.05 -3.25 -2.84
C LEU A 66 8.08 -3.73 -1.37
N TRP A 67 7.36 -3.03 -0.48
CA TRP A 67 7.21 -3.46 0.90
C TRP A 67 6.49 -4.80 1.03
N LEU A 68 5.48 -5.07 0.20
CA LEU A 68 4.77 -6.36 0.18
C LEU A 68 5.70 -7.51 -0.24
N ALA A 69 6.53 -7.29 -1.27
CA ALA A 69 7.51 -8.27 -1.73
C ALA A 69 8.59 -8.55 -0.67
N LEU A 70 9.07 -7.49 0.00
CA LEU A 70 10.00 -7.60 1.12
C LEU A 70 9.41 -8.36 2.29
N ALA A 71 8.16 -8.05 2.66
CA ALA A 71 7.43 -8.79 3.69
C ALA A 71 7.33 -10.27 3.31
N PHE A 72 6.91 -10.58 2.09
CA PHE A 72 6.77 -11.97 1.63
C PHE A 72 8.08 -12.76 1.71
N LEU A 73 9.20 -12.18 1.24
CA LEU A 73 10.52 -12.82 1.32
C LEU A 73 10.92 -13.09 2.78
N LEU A 74 10.71 -12.13 3.68
CA LEU A 74 11.00 -12.29 5.10
C LEU A 74 10.12 -13.36 5.76
N THR A 75 8.83 -13.43 5.41
CA THR A 75 7.93 -14.47 5.91
C THR A 75 8.33 -15.86 5.39
N CYS A 76 8.76 -15.96 4.13
CA CYS A 76 9.32 -17.21 3.60
C CYS A 76 10.61 -17.63 4.31
N GLN A 77 11.49 -16.68 4.65
CA GLN A 77 12.69 -17.00 5.44
C GLN A 77 12.35 -17.43 6.87
N MET A 78 11.36 -16.78 7.51
CA MET A 78 10.82 -17.22 8.79
C MET A 78 10.32 -18.67 8.73
N ALA A 79 9.49 -18.99 7.73
CA ALA A 79 8.94 -20.33 7.55
C ALA A 79 10.05 -21.39 7.35
N ARG A 80 11.09 -21.06 6.59
CA ARG A 80 12.27 -21.95 6.43
C ARG A 80 13.02 -22.14 7.74
N LEU A 81 13.24 -21.09 8.51
CA LEU A 81 13.93 -21.18 9.80
C LEU A 81 13.15 -22.00 10.81
N VAL A 82 11.81 -21.93 10.79
CA VAL A 82 10.95 -22.74 11.66
C VAL A 82 10.92 -24.21 11.21
N MET A 83 10.86 -24.50 9.91
CA MET A 83 10.93 -25.88 9.41
C MET A 83 12.30 -26.55 9.58
N ALA A 84 13.37 -25.75 9.67
CA ALA A 84 14.73 -26.22 9.88
C ALA A 84 15.11 -26.40 11.37
N ALA A 85 14.26 -25.95 12.29
CA ALA A 85 14.43 -26.10 13.74
C ALA A 85 13.60 -27.27 14.27
#